data_AF-A0A946HJJ2-F1
#
_entry.id   AF-A0A946HJJ2-F1
#
_cell.length_a   1.000
_cell.length_b   1.000
_cell.length_c   1.000
_cell.angle_alpha   90.00
_cell.angle_beta   90.00
_cell.angle_gamma   90.00
#
_symmetry.space_group_name_H-M   'P 1'
#
loop_
_entity.id
_entity.type
_entity.pdbx_description
1 polymer ?
#
loop_
_entity_poly.entity_id
_entity_poly.type
_entity_poly.pdbx_seq_one_letter_code
_entity_poly.pdbx_strand_id
1 'polypeptide(L)'
;MKLFLKKALGTAIAIPLAIGLAVGAAQAEKIHIALAETPSDELAAFFVALDRAKANGLDYEWTAFSDEELAIQAVLSGQMDIGFGTPYSAMQRSRAPLRIIFQLSKLKFFPVTTTAYSSLDDMNGEPILLHSRGGGTDSIANVIENRMDIKFGKRSYVPGSSNRVAALLGGRADATIIDLSNKNKLMRSEAADKFNVLEMFDVDASDEALFGNLDWIQD
;
A
#
# COMPACT_ATOMS: atom_id res chain seq x y z
N MET A 1 -42.22 -16.45 80.11
CA MET A 1 -41.42 -17.64 79.74
C MET A 1 -41.31 -17.63 78.22
N LYS A 2 -40.29 -16.92 77.70
CA LYS A 2 -39.01 -17.47 77.21
C LYS A 2 -39.17 -18.35 75.96
N LEU A 3 -38.62 -17.83 74.85
CA LEU A 3 -38.04 -18.53 73.69
C LEU A 3 -39.05 -19.42 72.92
N PHE A 4 -39.23 -19.37 71.59
CA PHE A 4 -38.24 -19.55 70.54
C PHE A 4 -38.88 -19.13 69.20
N LEU A 5 -38.58 -17.94 68.68
CA LEU A 5 -38.76 -17.65 67.24
C LEU A 5 -37.61 -16.74 66.80
N LYS A 6 -36.42 -17.35 66.70
CA LYS A 6 -35.28 -16.81 65.96
C LYS A 6 -34.78 -17.92 65.03
N LYS A 7 -34.47 -17.50 63.79
CA LYS A 7 -33.82 -18.23 62.69
C LYS A 7 -34.75 -18.88 61.67
N ALA A 8 -35.22 -18.06 60.72
CA ALA A 8 -35.45 -18.49 59.33
C ALA A 8 -35.37 -17.29 58.37
N LEU A 9 -34.42 -16.36 58.61
CA LEU A 9 -34.15 -15.25 57.69
C LEU A 9 -32.65 -15.25 57.43
N GLY A 10 -32.23 -15.95 56.38
CA GLY A 10 -30.82 -16.03 56.04
C GLY A 10 -30.52 -17.22 55.18
N THR A 11 -30.88 -17.14 53.89
CA THR A 11 -30.15 -17.66 52.72
C THR A 11 -31.09 -17.65 51.53
N ALA A 12 -31.34 -16.47 50.98
CA ALA A 12 -31.81 -16.36 49.61
C ALA A 12 -31.17 -15.10 49.01
N ILE A 13 -30.65 -15.25 47.79
CA ILE A 13 -30.05 -14.21 46.95
C ILE A 13 -28.56 -13.96 47.23
N ALA A 14 -27.72 -14.92 46.81
CA ALA A 14 -26.32 -14.66 46.48
C ALA A 14 -25.91 -15.38 45.19
N ILE A 15 -26.80 -15.41 44.19
CA ILE A 15 -26.48 -15.84 42.82
C ILE A 15 -27.39 -15.02 41.88
N PRO A 16 -26.97 -13.81 41.49
CA PRO A 16 -26.72 -13.62 40.06
C PRO A 16 -25.55 -12.67 39.75
N LEU A 17 -24.54 -12.54 40.63
CA LEU A 17 -23.42 -11.62 40.39
C LEU A 17 -22.28 -12.19 39.52
N ALA A 18 -22.41 -13.42 39.01
CA ALA A 18 -21.37 -14.07 38.20
C ALA A 18 -21.65 -14.09 36.69
N ILE A 19 -22.84 -13.71 36.23
CA ILE A 19 -23.19 -13.72 34.79
C ILE A 19 -22.86 -12.39 34.09
N GLY A 20 -22.70 -11.30 34.86
CA GLY A 20 -22.44 -9.96 34.30
C GLY A 20 -21.00 -9.67 33.84
N LEU A 21 -20.04 -10.57 34.08
CA LEU A 21 -18.62 -10.37 33.72
C LEU A 21 -18.20 -11.11 32.45
N ALA A 22 -19.13 -11.84 31.80
CA ALA A 22 -18.92 -12.39 30.46
C ALA A 22 -19.47 -11.44 29.38
N VAL A 23 -19.39 -10.13 29.60
CA VAL A 23 -19.29 -9.21 28.46
C VAL A 23 -17.96 -9.59 27.83
N GLY A 24 -18.02 -10.45 26.82
CA GLY A 24 -16.85 -10.89 26.08
C GLY A 24 -16.04 -9.65 25.79
N ALA A 25 -14.74 -9.68 26.13
CA ALA A 25 -13.82 -8.76 25.50
C ALA A 25 -14.15 -8.87 24.01
N ALA A 26 -14.68 -7.80 23.43
CA ALA A 26 -14.87 -7.73 21.99
C ALA A 26 -13.46 -7.93 21.45
N GLN A 27 -13.15 -9.17 21.08
CA GLN A 27 -11.89 -9.48 20.45
C GLN A 27 -11.97 -8.70 19.16
N ALA A 28 -11.06 -7.74 18.98
CA ALA A 28 -11.00 -6.98 17.75
C ALA A 28 -11.02 -7.99 16.59
N GLU A 29 -11.96 -7.82 15.66
CA GLU A 29 -12.04 -8.69 14.50
C GLU A 29 -10.68 -8.67 13.80
N LYS A 30 -10.31 -9.82 13.24
CA LYS A 30 -9.07 -9.97 12.49
C LYS A 30 -9.09 -8.97 11.33
N ILE A 31 -8.06 -8.12 11.26
CA ILE A 31 -7.92 -7.15 10.17
C ILE A 31 -7.29 -7.84 8.96
N HIS A 32 -7.93 -7.73 7.81
CA HIS A 32 -7.43 -8.21 6.53
C HIS A 32 -6.79 -7.05 5.76
N ILE A 33 -5.50 -7.19 5.45
CA ILE A 33 -4.69 -6.14 4.82
C ILE A 33 -4.40 -6.53 3.36
N ALA A 34 -4.84 -5.69 2.42
CA ALA A 34 -4.50 -5.82 1.00
C ALA A 34 -3.20 -5.08 0.69
N LEU A 35 -2.15 -5.80 0.28
CA LEU A 35 -0.94 -5.17 -0.25
C LEU A 35 -1.09 -4.98 -1.77
N ALA A 36 -0.94 -3.74 -2.25
CA ALA A 36 -0.95 -3.39 -3.66
C ALA A 36 0.27 -3.92 -4.44
N GLU A 37 1.29 -4.36 -3.73
CA GLU A 37 2.49 -4.96 -4.32
C GLU A 37 2.98 -6.17 -3.54
N THR A 38 3.85 -6.94 -4.20
CA THR A 38 4.57 -8.03 -3.55
C THR A 38 5.57 -7.49 -2.52
N PRO A 39 5.78 -8.18 -1.38
CA PRO A 39 6.78 -7.78 -0.40
C PRO A 39 8.15 -7.46 -1.00
N SER A 40 8.68 -6.29 -0.64
CA SER A 40 9.99 -5.79 -1.07
C SER A 40 10.76 -5.22 0.12
N ASP A 41 12.00 -4.80 -0.12
CA ASP A 41 12.82 -4.15 0.90
C ASP A 41 12.27 -2.78 1.33
N GLU A 42 11.44 -2.14 0.50
CA GLU A 42 10.76 -0.88 0.86
C GLU A 42 9.64 -1.10 1.88
N LEU A 43 9.04 -2.28 1.89
CA LEU A 43 7.99 -2.67 2.85
C LEU A 43 8.56 -3.16 4.19
N ALA A 44 9.88 -3.23 4.36
CA ALA A 44 10.50 -3.79 5.57
C ALA A 44 10.06 -3.07 6.86
N ALA A 45 9.97 -1.74 6.82
CA ALA A 45 9.51 -0.96 7.98
C ALA A 45 8.03 -1.25 8.33
N PHE A 46 7.21 -1.50 7.31
CA PHE A 46 5.80 -1.86 7.50
C PHE A 46 5.66 -3.24 8.15
N PHE A 47 6.39 -4.26 7.69
CA PHE A 47 6.35 -5.59 8.31
C PHE A 47 6.87 -5.59 9.75
N VAL A 48 7.93 -4.81 10.05
CA VAL A 48 8.38 -4.62 11.44
C VAL A 48 7.29 -3.98 12.30
N ALA A 49 6.53 -3.03 11.76
CA ALA A 49 5.40 -2.43 12.46
C ALA A 49 4.26 -3.43 12.68
N LEU A 50 3.95 -4.27 11.69
CA LEU A 50 2.95 -5.35 11.82
C LEU A 50 3.35 -6.37 12.89
N ASP A 51 4.60 -6.81 12.93
CA ASP A 51 5.08 -7.74 13.97
C ASP A 51 4.93 -7.13 15.38
N ARG A 52 5.25 -5.84 15.52
CA ARG A 52 5.03 -5.12 16.79
C ARG A 52 3.54 -4.98 17.10
N ALA A 53 2.69 -4.70 16.13
CA ALA A 53 1.25 -4.64 16.33
C ALA A 53 0.69 -5.99 16.79
N LYS A 54 1.16 -7.09 16.19
CA LYS A 54 0.83 -8.46 16.61
C LYS A 54 1.21 -8.73 18.05
N ALA A 55 2.44 -8.35 18.44
CA ALA A 55 2.92 -8.49 19.81
C ALA A 55 2.11 -7.65 20.82
N ASN A 56 1.46 -6.58 20.36
CA ASN A 56 0.55 -5.74 21.15
C ASN A 56 -0.92 -6.17 21.06
N GLY A 57 -1.21 -7.34 20.49
CA GLY A 57 -2.55 -7.94 20.49
C GLY A 57 -3.40 -7.66 19.25
N LEU A 58 -2.84 -7.06 18.19
CA LEU A 58 -3.54 -6.94 16.91
C LEU A 58 -3.55 -8.30 16.18
N ASP A 59 -4.74 -8.84 15.92
CA ASP A 59 -4.89 -9.98 15.00
C ASP A 59 -5.06 -9.46 13.57
N TYR A 60 -4.23 -9.94 12.65
CA TYR A 60 -4.30 -9.56 11.24
C TYR A 60 -3.87 -10.71 10.32
N GLU A 61 -4.37 -10.64 9.11
CA GLU A 61 -3.87 -11.36 7.94
C GLU A 61 -3.60 -10.36 6.83
N TRP A 62 -2.64 -10.66 5.96
CA TRP A 62 -2.38 -9.85 4.78
C TRP A 62 -2.34 -10.72 3.53
N THR A 63 -2.70 -10.13 2.40
CA THR A 63 -2.62 -10.75 1.08
C THR A 63 -1.96 -9.77 0.12
N ALA A 64 -0.94 -10.23 -0.60
CA ALA A 64 -0.35 -9.47 -1.69
C ALA A 64 -1.10 -9.71 -2.99
N PHE A 65 -1.59 -8.64 -3.60
CA PHE A 65 -2.25 -8.67 -4.90
C PHE A 65 -1.25 -8.49 -6.03
N SER A 66 -1.63 -8.91 -7.23
CA SER A 66 -0.76 -8.79 -8.41
C SER A 66 -0.61 -7.36 -8.92
N ASP A 67 -1.55 -6.47 -8.58
CA ASP A 67 -1.51 -5.06 -8.89
C ASP A 67 -2.35 -4.23 -7.90
N GLU A 68 -2.13 -2.92 -7.94
CA GLU A 68 -2.79 -1.95 -7.06
C GLU A 68 -4.31 -1.86 -7.28
N GLU A 69 -4.80 -2.04 -8.51
CA GLU A 69 -6.23 -1.92 -8.79
C GLU A 69 -7.00 -3.03 -8.08
N LEU A 70 -6.49 -4.26 -8.11
CA LEU A 70 -7.10 -5.39 -7.40
C LEU A 70 -7.10 -5.20 -5.87
N ALA A 71 -6.01 -4.69 -5.30
CA ALA A 71 -5.96 -4.40 -3.87
C ALA A 71 -6.99 -3.32 -3.47
N ILE A 72 -7.10 -2.26 -4.27
CA ILE A 72 -8.09 -1.20 -4.05
C ILE A 72 -9.52 -1.76 -4.15
N GLN A 73 -9.80 -2.60 -5.16
CA GLN A 73 -11.14 -3.21 -5.32
C GLN A 73 -11.49 -4.14 -4.16
N ALA A 74 -10.53 -4.89 -3.63
CA ALA A 74 -10.75 -5.75 -2.47
C ALA A 74 -11.14 -4.95 -1.21
N VAL A 75 -10.55 -3.76 -1.02
CA VAL A 75 -10.93 -2.85 0.08
C VAL A 75 -12.29 -2.21 -0.17
N LEU A 76 -12.55 -1.79 -1.42
CA LEU A 76 -13.85 -1.19 -1.78
C LEU A 76 -15.03 -2.14 -1.59
N SER A 77 -14.84 -3.43 -1.90
CA SER A 77 -15.89 -4.44 -1.79
C SER A 77 -16.09 -4.96 -0.35
N GLY A 78 -15.25 -4.55 0.60
CA GLY A 78 -15.24 -5.07 1.97
C GLY A 78 -14.64 -6.47 2.08
N GLN A 79 -13.96 -6.98 1.05
CA GLN A 79 -13.20 -8.23 1.13
C GLN A 79 -11.94 -8.08 1.98
N MET A 80 -11.36 -6.87 1.97
CA MET A 80 -10.20 -6.48 2.77
C MET A 80 -10.55 -5.21 3.53
N ASP A 81 -9.98 -5.05 4.73
CA ASP A 81 -10.33 -3.96 5.64
C ASP A 81 -9.44 -2.73 5.39
N ILE A 82 -8.14 -2.99 5.27
CA ILE A 82 -7.11 -1.97 5.06
C ILE A 82 -6.35 -2.28 3.78
N GLY A 83 -6.16 -1.26 2.95
CA GLY A 83 -5.24 -1.30 1.83
C GLY A 83 -3.91 -0.64 2.17
N PHE A 84 -2.84 -1.21 1.66
CA PHE A 84 -1.50 -0.66 1.60
C PHE A 84 -1.19 -0.35 0.14
N GLY A 85 -1.12 0.94 -0.21
CA GLY A 85 -0.92 1.46 -1.56
C GLY A 85 -1.47 2.87 -1.72
N THR A 86 -1.66 3.32 -2.97
CA THR A 86 -2.09 4.71 -3.27
C THR A 86 -3.42 4.79 -4.03
N PRO A 87 -4.57 4.93 -3.34
CA PRO A 87 -5.88 4.90 -4.00
C PRO A 87 -6.26 6.21 -4.73
N TYR A 88 -5.29 7.04 -5.13
CA TYR A 88 -5.54 8.37 -5.71
C TYR A 88 -6.48 8.30 -6.92
N SER A 89 -6.21 7.40 -7.85
CA SER A 89 -7.03 7.26 -9.07
C SER A 89 -8.48 6.88 -8.74
N ALA A 90 -8.69 5.94 -7.81
CA ALA A 90 -10.02 5.53 -7.38
C ALA A 90 -10.77 6.67 -6.65
N MET A 91 -10.07 7.40 -5.77
CA MET A 91 -10.63 8.55 -5.06
C MET A 91 -10.96 9.72 -6.00
N GLN A 92 -10.08 10.07 -6.93
CA GLN A 92 -10.22 11.27 -7.77
C GLN A 92 -11.13 11.05 -8.98
N ARG A 93 -10.99 9.90 -9.67
CA ARG A 93 -11.73 9.64 -10.91
C ARG A 93 -13.09 9.03 -10.62
N SER A 94 -13.13 8.01 -9.77
CA SER A 94 -14.35 7.25 -9.47
C SER A 94 -15.11 7.78 -8.26
N ARG A 95 -14.53 8.74 -7.51
CA ARG A 95 -15.09 9.27 -6.25
C ARG A 95 -15.42 8.15 -5.25
N ALA A 96 -14.59 7.10 -5.25
CA ALA A 96 -14.82 5.95 -4.41
C ALA A 96 -14.74 6.34 -2.92
N PRO A 97 -15.52 5.70 -2.03
CA PRO A 97 -15.62 6.07 -0.61
C PRO A 97 -14.41 5.57 0.19
N LEU A 98 -13.20 5.93 -0.24
CA LEU A 98 -11.95 5.57 0.42
C LEU A 98 -11.38 6.76 1.17
N ARG A 99 -10.70 6.47 2.28
CA ARG A 99 -9.93 7.45 3.04
C ARG A 99 -8.52 6.94 3.27
N ILE A 100 -7.54 7.78 2.93
CA ILE A 100 -6.17 7.62 3.40
C ILE A 100 -6.14 7.97 4.89
N ILE A 101 -5.71 7.00 5.71
CA ILE A 101 -5.62 7.08 7.16
C ILE A 101 -4.23 7.57 7.57
N PHE A 102 -3.18 7.05 6.90
CA PHE A 102 -1.80 7.37 7.22
C PHE A 102 -0.91 7.32 5.99
N GLN A 103 -0.03 8.30 5.82
CA GLN A 103 1.04 8.29 4.81
C GLN A 103 2.31 7.72 5.45
N LEU A 104 2.81 6.59 4.93
CA LEU A 104 4.02 5.95 5.45
C LEU A 104 5.26 6.53 4.79
N SER A 105 5.22 6.66 3.47
CA SER A 105 6.34 7.13 2.67
C SER A 105 5.88 8.06 1.57
N LYS A 106 6.81 8.92 1.14
CA LYS A 106 6.64 9.76 -0.03
C LYS A 106 7.28 9.11 -1.24
N LEU A 107 6.72 9.39 -2.39
CA LEU A 107 7.16 8.89 -3.68
C LEU A 107 8.57 9.38 -3.99
N LYS A 108 9.53 8.44 -4.06
CA LYS A 108 10.92 8.68 -4.45
C LYS A 108 11.34 7.70 -5.54
N PHE A 109 10.76 7.90 -6.71
CA PHE A 109 10.98 7.09 -7.89
C PHE A 109 11.75 7.87 -8.94
N PHE A 110 12.49 7.13 -9.77
CA PHE A 110 13.46 7.66 -10.70
C PHE A 110 13.15 7.15 -12.11
N PRO A 111 12.97 8.03 -13.10
CA PRO A 111 12.98 7.62 -14.49
C PRO A 111 14.36 7.07 -14.84
N VAL A 112 14.40 5.84 -15.32
CA VAL A 112 15.62 5.15 -15.72
C VAL A 112 15.46 4.67 -17.15
N THR A 113 16.45 4.97 -17.97
CA THR A 113 16.45 4.65 -19.39
C THR A 113 17.74 3.98 -19.81
N THR A 114 17.78 3.39 -20.99
CA THR A 114 19.06 3.13 -21.68
C THR A 114 19.76 4.44 -21.99
N THR A 115 21.04 4.37 -22.40
CA THR A 115 21.82 5.56 -22.81
C THR A 115 21.30 6.25 -24.07
N ALA A 116 20.23 5.76 -24.70
CA ALA A 116 19.60 6.39 -25.86
C ALA A 116 18.93 7.74 -25.52
N TYR A 117 18.57 7.95 -24.25
CA TYR A 117 17.85 9.13 -23.79
C TYR A 117 18.63 9.78 -22.65
N SER A 118 18.77 11.11 -22.66
CA SER A 118 19.57 11.87 -21.68
C SER A 118 18.73 12.83 -20.83
N SER A 119 17.50 13.10 -21.25
CA SER A 119 16.56 14.01 -20.58
C SER A 119 15.13 13.50 -20.67
N LEU A 120 14.22 14.09 -19.89
CA LEU A 120 12.79 13.77 -19.99
C LEU A 120 12.19 14.18 -21.35
N ASP A 121 12.70 15.24 -21.98
CA ASP A 121 12.22 15.70 -23.30
C ASP A 121 12.46 14.66 -24.40
N ASP A 122 13.56 13.91 -24.31
CA ASP A 122 13.88 12.83 -25.26
C ASP A 122 12.85 11.69 -25.25
N MET A 123 12.01 11.62 -24.21
CA MET A 123 10.98 10.60 -24.06
C MET A 123 9.68 10.92 -24.81
N ASN A 124 9.60 12.04 -25.51
CA ASN A 124 8.40 12.42 -26.26
C ASN A 124 8.17 11.48 -27.46
N GLY A 125 7.07 10.72 -27.42
CA GLY A 125 6.71 9.67 -28.37
C GLY A 125 7.26 8.29 -28.04
N GLU A 126 8.13 8.17 -27.04
CA GLU A 126 8.87 6.94 -26.73
C GLU A 126 8.09 6.02 -25.78
N PRO A 127 8.23 4.69 -25.91
CA PRO A 127 7.55 3.73 -25.05
C PRO A 127 8.08 3.79 -23.61
N ILE A 128 7.21 3.49 -22.65
CA ILE A 128 7.57 3.44 -21.23
C ILE A 128 6.93 2.25 -20.51
N LEU A 129 7.71 1.59 -19.66
CA LEU A 129 7.28 0.47 -18.84
C LEU A 129 6.94 0.93 -17.42
N LEU A 130 5.73 0.66 -16.95
CA LEU A 130 5.16 1.14 -15.68
C LEU A 130 4.69 -0.03 -14.80
N HIS A 131 4.41 0.22 -13.53
CA HIS A 131 3.96 -0.82 -12.59
C HIS A 131 2.54 -1.31 -12.91
N SER A 132 1.55 -0.42 -12.81
CA SER A 132 0.13 -0.70 -13.07
C SER A 132 -0.55 0.54 -13.67
N ARG A 133 -1.73 0.35 -14.26
CA ARG A 133 -2.56 1.45 -14.73
C ARG A 133 -3.17 2.15 -13.52
N GLY A 134 -3.12 3.48 -13.52
CA GLY A 134 -3.70 4.29 -12.43
C GLY A 134 -2.88 4.32 -11.14
N GLY A 135 -1.79 3.55 -11.04
CA GLY A 135 -0.93 3.58 -9.85
C GLY A 135 0.19 4.60 -9.89
N GLY A 136 1.07 4.56 -8.88
CA GLY A 136 2.08 5.59 -8.63
C GLY A 136 2.94 5.94 -9.86
N THR A 137 3.49 4.95 -10.55
CA THR A 137 4.33 5.20 -11.74
C THR A 137 3.56 5.75 -12.94
N ASP A 138 2.30 5.34 -13.12
CA ASP A 138 1.44 5.88 -14.18
C ASP A 138 1.01 7.31 -13.87
N SER A 139 0.78 7.60 -12.58
CA SER A 139 0.55 8.95 -12.08
C SER A 139 1.78 9.85 -12.28
N ILE A 140 2.99 9.38 -11.99
CA ILE A 140 4.23 10.11 -12.31
C ILE A 140 4.33 10.37 -13.82
N ALA A 141 4.09 9.35 -14.65
CA ALA A 141 4.12 9.52 -16.10
C ALA A 141 3.14 10.62 -16.57
N ASN A 142 1.94 10.68 -16.00
CA ASN A 142 1.00 11.77 -16.27
C ASN A 142 1.52 13.14 -15.80
N VAL A 143 2.19 13.22 -14.65
CA VAL A 143 2.79 14.49 -14.17
C VAL A 143 3.94 14.93 -15.07
N ILE A 144 4.79 14.01 -15.54
CA ILE A 144 5.86 14.29 -16.51
C ILE A 144 5.27 14.86 -17.79
N GLU A 145 4.29 14.18 -18.40
CA GLU A 145 3.64 14.68 -19.61
C GLU A 145 3.08 16.10 -19.44
N ASN A 146 2.43 16.37 -18.31
CA ASN A 146 1.80 17.67 -18.07
C ASN A 146 2.83 18.79 -17.78
N ARG A 147 3.91 18.50 -17.05
CA ARG A 147 4.91 19.52 -16.69
C ARG A 147 5.90 19.80 -17.81
N MET A 148 6.24 18.78 -18.60
CA MET A 148 7.20 18.88 -19.70
C MET A 148 6.53 19.17 -21.06
N ASP A 149 5.20 19.15 -21.12
CA ASP A 149 4.42 19.27 -22.38
C ASP A 149 4.82 18.22 -23.43
N ILE A 150 5.04 16.98 -22.97
CA ILE A 150 5.35 15.81 -23.81
C ILE A 150 4.24 14.78 -23.76
N LYS A 151 4.31 13.79 -24.65
CA LYS A 151 3.47 12.58 -24.57
C LYS A 151 4.33 11.34 -24.69
N PHE A 152 4.24 10.43 -23.72
CA PHE A 152 4.85 9.11 -23.91
C PHE A 152 4.12 8.38 -25.05
N GLY A 153 4.85 7.51 -25.73
CA GLY A 153 4.29 6.57 -26.70
C GLY A 153 3.53 5.43 -26.01
N LYS A 154 3.85 4.19 -26.38
CA LYS A 154 3.17 3.02 -25.80
C LYS A 154 3.52 2.84 -24.33
N ARG A 155 2.52 2.99 -23.45
CA ARG A 155 2.61 2.57 -22.04
C ARG A 155 2.36 1.07 -21.90
N SER A 156 3.31 0.37 -21.29
CA SER A 156 3.20 -1.06 -20.96
C SER A 156 3.29 -1.25 -19.45
N TYR A 157 2.74 -2.33 -18.92
CA TYR A 157 2.61 -2.54 -17.47
C TYR A 157 3.24 -3.86 -17.05
N VAL A 158 4.15 -3.81 -16.08
CA VAL A 158 4.81 -4.96 -15.44
C VAL A 158 4.89 -4.65 -13.95
N PRO A 159 4.09 -5.34 -13.11
CA PRO A 159 4.10 -5.14 -11.68
C PRO A 159 5.46 -5.45 -11.05
N GLY A 160 5.82 -4.66 -10.04
CA GLY A 160 7.09 -4.78 -9.31
C GLY A 160 8.26 -4.04 -9.98
N SER A 161 8.99 -3.26 -9.20
CA SER A 161 10.15 -2.51 -9.67
C SER A 161 11.32 -3.41 -10.10
N SER A 162 11.58 -4.48 -9.35
CA SER A 162 12.60 -5.49 -9.67
C SER A 162 12.37 -6.18 -11.02
N ASN A 163 11.10 -6.49 -11.35
CA ASN A 163 10.72 -7.06 -12.64
C ASN A 163 10.99 -6.09 -13.80
N ARG A 164 10.80 -4.79 -13.57
CA ARG A 164 11.09 -3.75 -14.57
C ARG A 164 12.58 -3.49 -14.73
N VAL A 165 13.37 -3.61 -13.66
CA VAL A 165 14.85 -3.68 -13.77
C VAL A 165 15.28 -4.89 -14.60
N ALA A 166 14.68 -6.06 -14.38
CA ALA A 166 14.98 -7.24 -15.18
C ALA A 166 14.59 -7.06 -16.67
N ALA A 167 13.52 -6.31 -16.95
CA ALA A 167 13.13 -5.96 -18.31
C ALA A 167 14.15 -5.01 -18.99
N LEU A 168 14.64 -3.99 -18.26
CA LEU A 168 15.72 -3.11 -18.73
C LEU A 168 17.00 -3.91 -19.04
N LEU A 169 17.47 -4.70 -18.08
CA LEU A 169 18.69 -5.52 -18.22
C LEU A 169 18.58 -6.54 -19.36
N GLY A 170 17.38 -7.06 -19.59
CA GLY A 170 17.08 -8.00 -20.68
C GLY A 170 16.83 -7.36 -22.03
N GLY A 171 16.93 -6.03 -22.17
CA GLY A 171 16.66 -5.31 -23.42
C GLY A 171 15.21 -5.41 -23.90
N ARG A 172 14.26 -5.64 -22.97
CA ARG A 172 12.82 -5.74 -23.27
C ARG A 172 12.08 -4.42 -23.09
N ALA A 173 12.76 -3.42 -22.53
CA ALA A 173 12.27 -2.05 -22.39
C ALA A 173 13.47 -1.11 -22.39
N ASP A 174 13.28 0.10 -22.92
CA ASP A 174 14.32 1.13 -22.94
C ASP A 174 14.12 2.21 -21.88
N ALA A 175 12.94 2.28 -21.26
CA ALA A 175 12.61 3.26 -20.24
C ALA A 175 11.58 2.74 -19.23
N THR A 176 11.78 3.08 -17.97
CA THR A 176 10.86 2.80 -16.87
C THR A 176 11.02 3.82 -15.73
N ILE A 177 10.23 3.68 -14.67
CA ILE A 177 10.30 4.50 -13.46
C ILE A 177 10.42 3.56 -12.27
N ILE A 178 11.60 3.46 -11.65
CA ILE A 178 11.88 2.50 -10.57
C ILE A 178 12.14 3.21 -9.24
N ASP A 179 11.93 2.49 -8.15
CA ASP A 179 12.16 3.00 -6.81
C ASP A 179 13.63 3.29 -6.50
N LEU A 180 13.87 3.93 -5.36
CA LEU A 180 15.20 4.34 -4.92
C LEU A 180 16.15 3.15 -4.71
N SER A 181 15.66 2.07 -4.10
CA SER A 181 16.49 0.89 -3.78
C SER A 181 16.99 0.21 -5.05
N ASN A 182 16.08 -0.07 -5.99
CA ASN A 182 16.36 -0.70 -7.27
C ASN A 182 17.21 0.20 -8.17
N LYS A 183 16.95 1.52 -8.19
CA LYS A 183 17.84 2.48 -8.87
C LYS A 183 19.26 2.41 -8.30
N ASN A 184 19.41 2.41 -6.97
CA ASN A 184 20.73 2.36 -6.35
C ASN A 184 21.46 1.03 -6.62
N LYS A 185 20.73 -0.10 -6.61
CA LYS A 185 21.28 -1.41 -6.96
C LYS A 185 21.75 -1.45 -8.41
N LEU A 186 20.93 -0.97 -9.34
CA LEU A 186 21.26 -0.93 -10.77
C LEU A 186 22.49 -0.06 -11.04
N MET A 187 22.52 1.16 -10.51
CA MET A 187 23.63 2.11 -10.75
C MET A 187 24.94 1.74 -10.03
N ARG A 188 24.92 0.74 -9.15
CA ARG A 188 26.13 0.15 -8.53
C ARG A 188 26.56 -1.16 -9.18
N SER A 189 25.79 -1.67 -10.14
CA SER A 189 26.09 -2.91 -10.84
C SER A 189 27.08 -2.69 -11.98
N GLU A 190 27.62 -3.78 -12.54
CA GLU A 190 28.47 -3.75 -13.73
C GLU A 190 27.75 -3.25 -14.99
N ALA A 191 26.42 -3.15 -14.97
CA ALA A 191 25.62 -2.68 -16.09
C ALA A 191 25.28 -1.18 -16.00
N ALA A 192 25.77 -0.46 -14.99
CA ALA A 192 25.40 0.92 -14.73
C ALA A 192 25.70 1.87 -15.91
N ASP A 193 26.77 1.59 -16.66
CA ASP A 193 27.20 2.32 -17.85
C ASP A 193 26.24 2.20 -19.05
N LYS A 194 25.26 1.28 -18.99
CA LYS A 194 24.24 1.08 -20.02
C LYS A 194 22.96 1.88 -19.76
N PHE A 195 22.85 2.57 -18.64
CA PHE A 195 21.63 3.23 -18.23
C PHE A 195 21.86 4.66 -17.75
N ASN A 196 20.86 5.51 -18.00
CA ASN A 196 20.77 6.86 -17.46
C ASN A 196 19.67 6.91 -16.40
N VAL A 197 19.90 7.72 -15.36
CA VAL A 197 18.86 8.16 -14.45
C VAL A 197 18.52 9.59 -14.84
N LEU A 198 17.32 9.80 -15.38
CA LEU A 198 16.92 11.12 -15.86
C LEU A 198 16.59 12.01 -14.66
N GLU A 199 17.01 13.28 -14.74
CA GLU A 199 16.63 14.27 -13.75
C GLU A 199 15.12 14.51 -13.84
N MET A 200 14.45 14.52 -12.68
CA MET A 200 13.01 14.76 -12.57
C MET A 200 12.78 15.74 -11.43
N PHE A 201 11.81 16.64 -11.63
CA PHE A 201 11.31 17.52 -10.59
C PHE A 201 10.80 16.75 -9.38
N ASP A 202 10.73 17.41 -8.22
CA ASP A 202 10.09 16.82 -7.05
C ASP A 202 8.60 16.58 -7.28
N VAL A 203 8.16 15.38 -6.90
CA VAL A 203 6.77 14.97 -6.85
C VAL A 203 6.39 14.82 -5.38
N ASP A 204 5.49 15.67 -4.90
CA ASP A 204 4.94 15.57 -3.54
C ASP A 204 3.69 14.68 -3.56
N ALA A 205 3.91 13.37 -3.47
CA ALA A 205 2.86 12.36 -3.44
C ALA A 205 3.20 11.28 -2.40
N SER A 206 2.18 10.60 -1.87
CA SER A 206 2.39 9.35 -1.16
C SER A 206 2.95 8.30 -2.13
N ASP A 207 3.88 7.49 -1.62
CA ASP A 207 4.24 6.22 -2.24
C ASP A 207 3.42 5.10 -1.61
N GLU A 208 3.51 5.01 -0.28
CA GLU A 208 2.73 4.06 0.49
C GLU A 208 1.86 4.76 1.51
N ALA A 209 0.58 4.39 1.49
CA ALA A 209 -0.40 4.85 2.44
C ALA A 209 -1.27 3.69 2.92
N LEU A 210 -1.74 3.80 4.16
CA LEU A 210 -2.83 2.98 4.65
C LEU A 210 -4.13 3.67 4.32
N PHE A 211 -5.04 2.94 3.70
CA PHE A 211 -6.38 3.41 3.38
C PHE A 211 -7.43 2.38 3.73
N GLY A 212 -8.67 2.82 3.91
CA GLY A 212 -9.81 1.95 4.17
C GLY A 212 -11.08 2.51 3.53
N ASN A 213 -12.11 1.67 3.44
CA ASN A 213 -13.45 2.11 3.10
C ASN A 213 -14.01 2.98 4.24
N LEU A 214 -14.67 4.09 3.90
CA LEU A 214 -15.25 5.01 4.87
C LEU A 214 -16.28 4.32 5.77
N ASP A 215 -17.05 3.36 5.24
CA ASP A 215 -18.06 2.64 6.01
C ASP A 215 -17.37 1.81 7.10
N TRP A 216 -16.35 1.02 6.73
CA TRP A 216 -15.56 0.22 7.67
C TRP A 216 -14.81 1.07 8.71
N ILE A 217 -14.32 2.26 8.34
CA ILE A 217 -13.64 3.16 9.28
C ILE A 217 -14.62 3.75 10.32
N GLN A 218 -15.91 3.85 9.98
CA GLN A 218 -16.93 4.51 10.81
C GLN A 218 -17.70 3.55 11.73
N ASP A 219 -17.67 2.25 11.43
CA ASP A 219 -18.23 1.19 12.25
C ASP A 219 -17.46 1.02 13.58
#